data_AF-A0A7C1W6A8-F1
#
_entry.id   AF-A0A7C1W6A8-F1
#
_cell.length_a   1.000
_cell.length_b   1.000
_cell.length_c   1.000
_cell.angle_alpha   90.00
_cell.angle_beta   90.00
_cell.angle_gamma   90.00
#
_symmetry.space_group_name_H-M   'P 1'
#
loop_
_entity.id
_entity.type
_entity.pdbx_description
1 polymer ?
#
loop_
_entity_poly.entity_id
_entity_poly.type
_entity_poly.pdbx_seq_one_letter_code
_entity_poly.pdbx_strand_id
1 'polypeptide(L)'
;MKKTIVFTVLFICTTFSPVFAGEVIKGPLPEKFPAPEKCAACHNITQIYSELSKSAHSDLKCLDCHLPGAVQRTQYESKDCSFYRLGYHEKGGNWVEVKGNEVCLRCHAATGIKNTDEKCWSCHMTREGVDKICILKDKTAPATPDNIREIKEVPHKSHAFKRHLP
;
A
#
# COMPACT_ATOMS: atom_id res chain seq x y z
N MET A 1 39.57 29.68 41.91
CA MET A 1 38.78 29.73 40.66
C MET A 1 38.78 28.35 39.99
N LYS A 2 37.71 27.55 40.11
CA LYS A 2 37.47 26.36 39.28
C LYS A 2 35.97 26.22 39.05
N LYS A 3 35.61 25.99 37.79
CA LYS A 3 34.35 26.35 37.13
C LYS A 3 33.22 25.37 37.46
N THR A 4 32.04 25.89 37.82
CA THR A 4 30.78 25.16 37.89
C THR A 4 30.36 24.77 36.47
N ILE A 5 30.28 23.48 36.18
CA ILE A 5 29.72 22.97 34.91
C ILE A 5 28.23 22.76 35.12
N VAL A 6 27.43 23.64 34.49
CA VAL A 6 25.97 23.50 34.42
C VAL A 6 25.66 22.48 33.34
N PHE A 7 25.10 21.33 33.71
CA PHE A 7 24.54 20.36 32.76
C PHE A 7 23.21 20.90 32.24
N THR A 8 23.20 21.41 31.01
CA THR A 8 21.96 21.71 30.28
C THR A 8 21.32 20.39 29.87
N VAL A 9 20.20 20.04 30.52
CA VAL A 9 19.34 18.93 30.10
C VAL A 9 18.63 19.35 28.81
N LEU A 10 19.12 18.84 27.67
CA LEU A 10 18.46 19.01 26.38
C LEU A 10 17.26 18.05 26.34
N PHE A 11 16.06 18.58 26.58
CA PHE A 11 14.80 17.85 26.44
C PHE A 11 14.54 17.65 24.94
N ILE A 12 15.05 16.54 24.37
CA ILE A 12 14.72 16.14 23.00
C ILE A 12 13.30 15.61 23.03
N CYS A 13 12.33 16.48 22.75
CA CYS A 13 10.97 16.11 22.37
C CYS A 13 11.01 15.41 21.00
N THR A 14 11.44 14.15 20.95
CA THR A 14 11.17 13.29 19.80
C THR A 14 9.69 12.96 19.80
N THR A 15 8.92 13.62 18.95
CA THR A 15 7.59 13.16 18.58
C THR A 15 7.72 11.76 17.99
N PHE A 16 7.46 10.73 18.80
CA PHE A 16 7.39 9.34 18.38
C PHE A 16 6.20 9.19 17.43
N SER A 17 6.41 9.41 16.14
CA SER A 17 5.56 8.77 15.15
C SER A 17 5.80 7.26 15.28
N PRO A 18 4.76 6.43 15.45
CA PRO A 18 4.95 4.99 15.51
C PRO A 18 5.52 4.53 14.17
N VAL A 19 6.82 4.25 14.15
CA VAL A 19 7.46 3.58 13.02
C VAL A 19 7.04 2.12 13.11
N PHE A 20 6.18 1.68 12.21
CA PHE A 20 5.83 0.28 12.07
C PHE A 20 7.06 -0.50 11.59
N ALA A 21 7.23 -1.74 12.03
CA ALA A 21 8.43 -2.54 11.76
C ALA A 21 8.38 -3.14 10.34
N GLY A 22 8.48 -2.29 9.32
CA GLY A 22 8.50 -2.70 7.92
C GLY A 22 9.91 -2.81 7.32
N GLU A 23 10.01 -3.48 6.19
CA GLU A 23 11.25 -3.62 5.42
C GLU A 23 11.43 -2.41 4.49
N VAL A 24 12.57 -1.73 4.59
CA VAL A 24 12.88 -0.51 3.82
C VAL A 24 13.44 -0.88 2.45
N ILE A 25 12.77 -0.44 1.38
CA ILE A 25 13.10 -0.76 0.01
C ILE A 25 13.30 0.54 -0.80
N LYS A 26 14.41 0.61 -1.54
CA LYS A 26 14.67 1.72 -2.47
C LYS A 26 13.81 1.57 -3.72
N GLY A 27 13.33 2.70 -4.24
CA GLY A 27 12.60 2.68 -5.51
C GLY A 27 12.18 4.05 -6.01
N PRO A 28 11.42 4.10 -7.12
CA PRO A 28 10.93 5.34 -7.69
C PRO A 28 10.00 6.08 -6.73
N LEU A 29 10.01 7.41 -6.80
CA LEU A 29 9.11 8.24 -5.99
C LEU A 29 7.63 8.06 -6.40
N PRO A 30 6.67 8.20 -5.46
CA PRO A 30 5.24 8.05 -5.73
C PRO A 30 4.72 8.89 -6.90
N GLU A 31 5.25 10.09 -7.10
CA GLU A 31 4.83 11.03 -8.14
C GLU A 31 5.19 10.54 -9.55
N LYS A 32 6.10 9.57 -9.67
CA LYS A 32 6.44 8.93 -10.96
C LYS A 32 5.44 7.85 -11.37
N PHE A 33 4.53 7.46 -10.48
CA PHE A 33 3.50 6.49 -10.78
C PHE A 33 2.25 7.19 -11.33
N PRO A 34 1.51 6.52 -12.22
CA PRO A 34 0.31 7.08 -12.80
C PRO A 34 -0.85 7.14 -11.78
N ALA A 35 -1.86 7.94 -12.09
CA ALA A 35 -3.09 7.99 -11.30
C ALA A 35 -3.84 6.62 -11.28
N PRO A 36 -4.65 6.33 -10.26
CA PRO A 36 -5.34 5.04 -10.09
C PRO A 36 -6.13 4.56 -11.33
N GLU A 37 -6.75 5.47 -12.08
CA GLU A 37 -7.50 5.17 -13.30
C GLU A 37 -6.63 4.50 -14.36
N LYS A 38 -5.38 4.95 -14.48
CA LYS A 38 -4.41 4.41 -15.45
C LYS A 38 -3.87 3.06 -14.99
N CYS A 39 -3.73 2.85 -13.68
CA CYS A 39 -3.44 1.53 -13.13
C CYS A 39 -4.57 0.55 -13.51
N ALA A 40 -5.83 0.98 -13.39
CA ALA A 40 -6.99 0.18 -13.76
C ALA A 40 -7.01 -0.22 -15.23
N ALA A 41 -6.70 0.71 -16.13
CA ALA A 41 -6.63 0.44 -17.57
C ALA A 41 -5.45 -0.47 -17.97
N CYS A 42 -4.28 -0.29 -17.34
CA CYS A 42 -3.08 -1.08 -17.65
C CYS A 42 -3.17 -2.51 -17.10
N HIS A 43 -3.71 -2.67 -15.88
CA HIS A 43 -3.74 -3.95 -15.19
C HIS A 43 -5.08 -4.69 -15.27
N ASN A 44 -6.06 -4.13 -15.99
CA ASN A 44 -7.42 -4.68 -16.09
C ASN A 44 -8.08 -4.87 -14.70
N ILE A 45 -7.94 -3.86 -13.83
CA ILE A 45 -8.50 -3.85 -12.46
C ILE A 45 -9.62 -2.81 -12.33
N THR A 46 -10.44 -2.67 -13.36
CA THR A 46 -11.52 -1.65 -13.43
C THR A 46 -12.57 -1.83 -12.35
N GLN A 47 -12.90 -3.06 -11.97
CA GLN A 47 -13.81 -3.35 -10.86
C GLN A 47 -13.25 -2.85 -9.52
N ILE A 48 -12.02 -3.25 -9.18
CA ILE A 48 -11.31 -2.78 -7.97
C ILE A 48 -11.29 -1.24 -7.91
N TYR A 49 -10.98 -0.58 -9.03
CA TYR A 49 -10.97 0.88 -9.09
C TYR A 49 -12.37 1.50 -8.91
N SER A 50 -13.41 0.92 -9.52
CA SER A 50 -14.79 1.37 -9.33
C SER A 50 -15.25 1.23 -7.88
N GLU A 51 -14.86 0.16 -7.19
CA GLU A 51 -15.16 -0.04 -5.78
C GLU A 51 -14.47 0.99 -4.89
N LEU A 52 -13.15 1.17 -5.08
CA LEU A 52 -12.36 2.14 -4.32
C LEU A 52 -12.90 3.56 -4.50
N SER A 53 -13.16 3.98 -5.74
CA SER A 53 -13.61 5.35 -6.06
C SER A 53 -14.97 5.72 -5.48
N LYS A 54 -15.79 4.72 -5.10
CA LYS A 54 -17.10 4.90 -4.45
C LYS A 54 -17.06 4.63 -2.93
N SER A 55 -15.90 4.25 -2.41
CA SER A 55 -15.75 3.83 -1.01
C SER A 55 -15.45 5.00 -0.07
N ALA A 56 -15.43 4.70 1.24
CA ALA A 56 -14.92 5.62 2.26
C ALA A 56 -13.42 5.97 2.09
N HIS A 57 -12.69 5.21 1.27
CA HIS A 57 -11.29 5.44 0.93
C HIS A 57 -11.11 6.02 -0.48
N SER A 58 -12.15 6.65 -1.06
CA SER A 58 -12.11 7.23 -2.41
C SER A 58 -10.99 8.24 -2.65
N ASP A 59 -10.53 8.90 -1.59
CA ASP A 59 -9.48 9.92 -1.66
C ASP A 59 -8.06 9.32 -1.60
N LEU A 60 -7.94 8.01 -1.36
CA LEU A 60 -6.66 7.29 -1.34
C LEU A 60 -6.27 6.82 -2.75
N LYS A 61 -4.97 6.78 -3.00
CA LYS A 61 -4.35 6.18 -4.18
C LYS A 61 -4.05 4.71 -3.91
N CYS A 62 -3.92 3.90 -4.96
CA CYS A 62 -3.56 2.48 -4.83
C CYS A 62 -2.27 2.27 -4.02
N LEU A 63 -1.29 3.15 -4.22
CA LEU A 63 0.03 3.04 -3.59
C LEU A 63 0.10 3.56 -2.15
N ASP A 64 -1.01 4.08 -1.61
CA ASP A 64 -1.11 4.38 -0.19
C ASP A 64 -1.21 3.10 0.66
N CYS A 65 -1.63 1.99 0.03
CA CYS A 65 -1.75 0.66 0.63
C CYS A 65 -0.90 -0.42 -0.06
N HIS A 66 -0.66 -0.32 -1.37
CA HIS A 66 0.02 -1.34 -2.15
C HIS A 66 1.44 -0.95 -2.50
N LEU A 67 2.37 -1.90 -2.34
CA LEU A 67 3.74 -1.75 -2.79
C LEU A 67 3.79 -1.86 -4.32
N PRO A 68 4.33 -0.88 -5.06
CA PRO A 68 4.31 -0.95 -6.52
C PRO A 68 5.28 -2.02 -7.05
N GLY A 69 4.89 -2.69 -8.14
CA GLY A 69 5.69 -3.77 -8.73
C GLY A 69 7.11 -3.36 -9.15
N ALA A 70 7.35 -2.08 -9.45
CA ALA A 70 8.70 -1.58 -9.74
C ALA A 70 9.63 -1.62 -8.52
N VAL A 71 9.08 -1.41 -7.32
CA VAL A 71 9.81 -1.52 -6.05
C VAL A 71 10.00 -3.00 -5.70
N GLN A 72 8.95 -3.80 -5.84
CA GLN A 72 9.00 -5.25 -5.57
C GLN A 72 10.12 -5.95 -6.35
N ARG A 73 10.32 -5.59 -7.62
CA ARG A 73 11.37 -6.18 -8.48
C ARG A 73 12.81 -5.89 -8.03
N THR A 74 13.02 -5.01 -7.05
CA THR A 74 14.35 -4.79 -6.45
C THR A 74 14.70 -5.82 -5.39
N GLN A 75 13.69 -6.53 -4.85
CA GLN A 75 13.84 -7.52 -3.78
C GLN A 75 13.38 -8.92 -4.21
N TYR A 76 12.47 -9.01 -5.18
CA TYR A 76 11.80 -10.24 -5.55
C TYR A 76 11.95 -10.55 -7.03
N GLU A 77 11.97 -11.84 -7.33
CA GLU A 77 11.81 -12.34 -8.69
C GLU A 77 10.47 -11.92 -9.29
N SER A 78 10.41 -11.80 -10.62
CA SER A 78 9.20 -11.34 -11.32
C SER A 78 7.96 -12.20 -11.02
N LYS A 79 8.15 -13.50 -10.79
CA LYS A 79 7.07 -14.45 -10.43
C LYS A 79 6.50 -14.19 -9.03
N ASP A 80 7.31 -13.65 -8.12
CA ASP A 80 6.97 -13.42 -6.71
C ASP A 80 6.45 -11.99 -6.47
N CYS A 81 6.42 -11.17 -7.52
CA CYS A 81 5.75 -9.88 -7.52
C CYS A 81 4.22 -10.04 -7.63
N SER A 82 3.48 -9.31 -6.79
CA SER A 82 2.03 -9.47 -6.63
C SER A 82 1.35 -8.18 -6.18
N PHE A 83 0.07 -8.03 -6.53
CA PHE A 83 -0.79 -6.95 -6.03
C PHE A 83 -1.09 -7.07 -4.54
N TYR A 84 -0.87 -8.22 -3.91
CA TYR A 84 -1.13 -8.41 -2.47
C TYR A 84 -0.01 -7.92 -1.55
N ARG A 85 1.12 -7.47 -2.10
CA ARG A 85 2.19 -6.91 -1.27
C ARG A 85 1.78 -5.53 -0.82
N LEU A 86 1.66 -5.38 0.50
CA LEU A 86 1.22 -4.15 1.14
C LEU A 86 2.44 -3.33 1.53
N GLY A 87 2.32 -2.03 1.39
CA GLY A 87 3.42 -1.13 1.63
C GLY A 87 3.01 0.30 1.41
N TYR A 88 3.90 1.20 1.78
CA TYR A 88 3.68 2.63 1.66
C TYR A 88 4.99 3.36 1.42
N HIS A 89 4.89 4.60 0.97
CA HIS A 89 6.04 5.48 0.83
C HIS A 89 6.17 6.37 2.07
N GLU A 90 7.37 6.42 2.65
CA GLU A 90 7.67 7.27 3.81
C GLU A 90 8.06 8.69 3.41
N LYS A 91 7.67 9.64 4.27
CA LYS A 91 8.23 11.01 4.24
C LYS A 91 9.73 10.93 4.53
N GLY A 92 10.55 10.87 3.48
CA GLY A 92 11.98 10.60 3.58
C GLY A 92 12.55 9.83 2.40
N GLY A 93 11.69 9.25 1.54
CA GLY A 93 12.06 8.85 0.19
C GLY A 93 12.07 7.34 -0.06
N ASN A 94 11.95 6.50 0.97
CA ASN A 94 11.94 5.05 0.81
C ASN A 94 10.51 4.47 0.80
N TRP A 95 10.38 3.31 0.17
CA TRP A 95 9.21 2.46 0.34
C TRP A 95 9.41 1.55 1.54
N VAL A 96 8.32 1.25 2.23
CA VAL A 96 8.30 0.31 3.34
C VAL A 96 7.30 -0.77 3.01
N GLU A 97 7.79 -2.01 2.86
CA GLU A 97 6.92 -3.18 2.80
C GLU A 97 6.52 -3.58 4.21
N VAL A 98 5.24 -3.87 4.40
CA VAL A 98 4.69 -4.22 5.71
C VAL A 98 3.96 -5.53 5.68
N LYS A 99 3.86 -6.17 6.86
CA LYS A 99 3.19 -7.46 7.02
C LYS A 99 1.99 -7.31 7.96
N GLY A 100 0.90 -8.03 7.64
CA GLY A 100 -0.30 -7.96 8.46
C GLY A 100 -0.96 -6.57 8.42
N ASN A 101 -1.47 -6.11 9.55
CA ASN A 101 -2.39 -4.95 9.62
C ASN A 101 -1.71 -3.59 9.57
N GLU A 102 -0.38 -3.54 9.54
CA GLU A 102 0.40 -2.30 9.69
C GLU A 102 0.00 -1.23 8.67
N VAL A 103 -0.28 -1.61 7.41
CA VAL A 103 -0.71 -0.64 6.39
C VAL A 103 -2.04 0.05 6.75
N CYS A 104 -2.97 -0.68 7.36
CA CYS A 104 -4.27 -0.19 7.81
C CYS A 104 -4.09 0.66 9.08
N LEU A 105 -3.27 0.18 10.01
CA LEU A 105 -3.06 0.81 11.32
C LEU A 105 -2.35 2.16 11.22
N ARG A 106 -1.69 2.48 10.10
CA ARG A 106 -1.16 3.84 9.85
C ARG A 106 -2.22 4.93 9.99
N CYS A 107 -3.43 4.66 9.50
CA CYS A 107 -4.55 5.60 9.58
C CYS A 107 -5.55 5.22 10.68
N HIS A 108 -5.56 3.94 11.10
CA HIS A 108 -6.53 3.42 12.07
C HIS A 108 -5.95 3.14 13.46
N ALA A 109 -4.73 3.58 13.79
CA ALA A 109 -4.10 3.31 15.10
C ALA A 109 -4.95 3.76 16.32
N ALA A 110 -5.82 4.76 16.14
CA ALA A 110 -6.66 5.32 17.19
C ALA A 110 -7.94 4.52 17.47
N THR A 111 -8.32 3.53 16.63
CA THR A 111 -9.60 2.82 16.78
C THR A 111 -9.64 1.84 17.95
N GLY A 112 -8.55 1.68 18.71
CA GLY A 112 -8.47 0.71 19.81
C GLY A 112 -8.40 -0.75 19.35
N ILE A 113 -8.52 -1.03 18.05
CA ILE A 113 -8.42 -2.36 17.42
C ILE A 113 -6.93 -2.74 17.26
N LYS A 114 -6.15 -2.65 18.34
CA LYS A 114 -4.74 -3.09 18.37
C LYS A 114 -4.58 -4.55 18.78
N ASN A 115 -5.66 -5.20 19.26
CA ASN A 115 -5.57 -6.48 19.98
C ASN A 115 -6.31 -7.62 19.26
N THR A 116 -6.10 -7.78 17.95
CA THR A 116 -6.49 -9.01 17.28
C THR A 116 -5.36 -9.47 16.37
N ASP A 117 -4.99 -10.75 16.45
CA ASP A 117 -4.12 -11.40 15.46
C ASP A 117 -4.82 -11.53 14.08
N GLU A 118 -6.12 -11.25 14.05
CA GLU A 118 -6.93 -11.22 12.84
C GLU A 118 -6.53 -10.09 11.89
N LYS A 119 -6.48 -10.41 10.60
CA LYS A 119 -6.14 -9.44 9.55
C LYS A 119 -7.31 -8.51 9.27
N CYS A 120 -7.13 -7.19 9.24
CA CYS A 120 -8.22 -6.22 9.01
C CYS A 120 -9.06 -6.57 7.75
N TRP A 121 -8.40 -6.99 6.68
CA TRP A 121 -9.06 -7.37 5.43
C TRP A 121 -9.77 -8.74 5.46
N SER A 122 -9.73 -9.50 6.56
CA SER A 122 -10.56 -10.71 6.69
C SER A 122 -12.03 -10.32 6.88
N CYS A 123 -12.29 -9.25 7.64
CA CYS A 123 -13.63 -8.72 7.87
C CYS A 123 -13.98 -7.52 6.97
N HIS A 124 -13.02 -6.63 6.69
CA HIS A 124 -13.29 -5.36 6.01
C HIS A 124 -13.14 -5.41 4.48
N MET A 125 -12.59 -6.49 3.92
CA MET A 125 -12.46 -6.70 2.48
C MET A 125 -12.92 -8.12 2.13
N THR A 126 -14.24 -8.31 2.12
CA THR A 126 -14.88 -9.60 1.81
C THR A 126 -14.40 -10.12 0.45
N ARG A 127 -14.19 -11.44 0.38
CA ARG A 127 -13.74 -12.08 -0.85
C ARG A 127 -14.95 -12.39 -1.72
N GLU A 128 -14.95 -11.89 -2.95
CA GLU A 128 -16.08 -12.02 -3.88
C GLU A 128 -15.59 -12.31 -5.30
N GLY A 129 -15.39 -13.58 -5.63
CA GLY A 129 -14.98 -13.99 -6.98
C GLY A 129 -13.47 -13.94 -7.24
N VAL A 130 -13.10 -13.66 -8.49
CA VAL A 130 -11.73 -13.69 -9.02
C VAL A 130 -11.52 -12.55 -10.02
N ASP A 131 -10.46 -11.77 -9.82
CA ASP A 131 -10.00 -10.77 -10.80
C ASP A 131 -9.00 -11.36 -11.78
N LYS A 132 -9.07 -10.91 -13.04
CA LYS A 132 -8.10 -11.23 -14.09
C LYS A 132 -7.17 -10.05 -14.31
N ILE A 133 -6.05 -10.08 -13.62
CA ILE A 133 -5.06 -9.00 -13.67
C ILE A 133 -4.12 -9.21 -14.85
N CYS A 134 -4.01 -8.20 -15.70
CA CYS A 134 -3.11 -8.21 -16.84
C CYS A 134 -1.74 -7.65 -16.48
N ILE A 135 -0.69 -8.29 -17.00
CA ILE A 135 0.66 -7.75 -17.03
C ILE A 135 1.03 -7.52 -18.49
N LEU A 136 1.30 -6.27 -18.86
CA LEU A 136 1.56 -5.89 -20.25
C LEU A 136 3.05 -6.05 -20.62
N LYS A 137 3.32 -6.39 -21.88
CA LYS A 137 4.68 -6.55 -22.44
C LYS A 137 5.40 -5.21 -22.53
N ASP A 138 4.70 -4.20 -23.06
CA ASP A 138 5.23 -2.90 -23.45
C ASP A 138 4.76 -1.75 -22.54
N LYS A 139 3.89 -2.06 -21.55
CA LYS A 139 3.26 -1.10 -20.62
C LYS A 139 2.32 -0.10 -21.32
N THR A 140 1.88 -0.39 -22.55
CA THR A 140 0.94 0.44 -23.29
C THR A 140 -0.49 0.10 -22.87
N ALA A 141 -1.23 1.06 -22.31
CA ALA A 141 -2.64 0.87 -21.97
C ALA A 141 -3.58 1.33 -23.11
N PRO A 142 -4.81 0.77 -23.24
CA PRO A 142 -5.36 -0.31 -22.42
C PRO A 142 -4.76 -1.68 -22.77
N ALA A 143 -5.04 -2.68 -21.92
CA ALA A 143 -4.68 -4.06 -22.22
C ALA A 143 -5.41 -4.56 -23.50
N THR A 144 -4.68 -5.17 -24.41
CA THR A 144 -5.18 -5.84 -25.62
C THR A 144 -4.59 -7.26 -25.68
N PRO A 145 -5.23 -8.20 -26.40
CA PRO A 145 -4.68 -9.55 -26.56
C PRO A 145 -3.21 -9.57 -27.03
N ASP A 146 -2.81 -8.62 -27.87
CA ASP A 146 -1.47 -8.55 -28.45
C ASP A 146 -0.41 -8.04 -27.44
N ASN A 147 -0.78 -7.11 -26.56
CA ASN A 147 0.14 -6.48 -25.62
C ASN A 147 0.15 -7.12 -24.22
N ILE A 148 -0.74 -8.08 -23.94
CA ILE A 148 -0.73 -8.85 -22.69
C ILE A 148 0.41 -9.88 -22.70
N ARG A 149 1.27 -9.82 -21.69
CA ARG A 149 2.32 -10.81 -21.42
C ARG A 149 1.78 -11.99 -20.61
N GLU A 150 0.96 -11.69 -19.61
CA GLU A 150 0.47 -12.66 -18.63
C GLU A 150 -0.87 -12.19 -18.08
N ILE A 151 -1.76 -13.15 -17.80
CA ILE A 151 -2.99 -12.93 -17.02
C ILE A 151 -2.82 -13.71 -15.72
N LYS A 152 -2.92 -13.01 -14.59
CA LYS A 152 -2.95 -13.61 -13.26
C LYS A 152 -4.37 -13.59 -12.73
N GLU A 153 -4.90 -14.76 -12.43
CA GLU A 153 -6.17 -14.91 -11.71
C GLU A 153 -5.90 -14.79 -10.22
N VAL A 154 -6.57 -13.84 -9.57
CA VAL A 154 -6.38 -13.59 -8.14
C VAL A 154 -7.73 -13.51 -7.42
N PRO A 155 -7.85 -14.02 -6.20
CA PRO A 155 -9.02 -13.81 -5.35
C PRO A 155 -9.45 -12.34 -5.29
N HIS A 156 -10.64 -12.02 -5.79
CA HIS A 156 -11.14 -10.66 -5.67
C HIS A 156 -11.47 -10.36 -4.21
N LYS A 157 -10.89 -9.28 -3.68
CA LYS A 157 -11.17 -8.74 -2.35
C LYS A 157 -11.80 -7.37 -2.55
N SER A 158 -12.98 -7.16 -1.97
CA SER A 158 -13.71 -5.92 -2.16
C SER A 158 -12.90 -4.71 -1.68
N HIS A 159 -12.86 -3.67 -2.50
CA HIS A 159 -12.32 -2.36 -2.16
C HIS A 159 -13.45 -1.35 -1.84
N ALA A 160 -14.69 -1.82 -1.68
CA ALA A 160 -15.85 -1.00 -1.36
C ALA A 160 -15.94 -0.73 0.16
N PHE A 161 -14.90 -0.12 0.72
CA PHE A 161 -14.83 0.23 2.14
C PHE A 161 -16.04 1.07 2.59
N LYS A 162 -16.72 0.61 3.64
CA LYS A 162 -17.85 1.31 4.24
C LYS A 162 -17.35 2.26 5.32
N ARG A 163 -18.02 3.41 5.48
CA ARG A 163 -17.82 4.25 6.67
C ARG A 163 -18.31 3.47 7.89
N HIS A 164 -17.50 3.43 8.94
CA HIS A 164 -17.99 3.03 10.25
C HIS A 164 -18.95 4.13 10.70
N LEU A 165 -20.24 3.81 10.80
CA LEU A 165 -21.19 4.72 11.41
C LEU A 165 -20.82 4.86 12.91
N PRO A 166 -20.83 6.08 13.47
CA PRO A 166 -20.59 6.29 14.89
C PRO A 166 -21.63 5.61 15.76
#